data_AF-A0A8H3GLX4-F1
#
_entry.id   AF-A0A8H3GLX4-F1
#
_cell.length_a   1.000
_cell.length_b   1.000
_cell.length_c   1.000
_cell.angle_alpha   90.00
_cell.angle_beta   90.00
_cell.angle_gamma   90.00
#
_symmetry.space_group_name_H-M   'P 1'
#
loop_
_entity.id
_entity.type
_entity.pdbx_description
1 polymer ?
#
loop_
_entity_poly.entity_id
_entity_poly.type
_entity_poly.pdbx_seq_one_letter_code
_entity_poly.pdbx_strand_id
1 'polypeptide(L)'
;MLTRIRTIFRRIFGRFGILDNLYYRVSDPIRRVSSAHRPFKVAFNLILPLNHTHYPLVPASYPKPLEVLERPELAQECLHRDGHYHQLRSVALFSLRDTPIRSLYRLCVGVSAQDHNEIMLEAQYFWHHKDWSIRNVPDPRDSDPVRYAMLASIVEELVDAFNFKLELGLRRGIAVYDREVVNEEVPLEVRPEWVSYVGRLDDLVNFCGESDQGSISFQQRNIIADVSQFRNI
;
A
#
# COMPACT_ATOMS: atom_id res chain seq x y z
N MET A 1 12.28 -22.94 24.87
CA MET A 1 12.13 -22.02 26.04
C MET A 1 10.82 -21.23 26.00
N LEU A 2 10.41 -20.68 24.84
CA LEU A 2 9.12 -19.97 24.65
C LEU A 2 7.87 -20.81 24.96
N THR A 3 7.89 -22.12 24.72
CA THR A 3 6.73 -23.00 24.91
C THR A 3 6.35 -23.18 26.38
N ARG A 4 7.31 -23.14 27.31
CA ARG A 4 7.05 -23.25 28.76
C ARG A 4 6.50 -21.96 29.36
N ILE A 5 6.96 -20.79 28.86
CA ILE A 5 6.43 -19.48 29.26
C ILE A 5 4.95 -19.36 28.87
N ARG A 6 4.58 -19.86 27.69
CA ARG A 6 3.22 -19.85 27.15
C ARG A 6 2.23 -20.65 28.01
N THR A 7 2.66 -21.79 28.54
CA THR A 7 1.84 -22.63 29.42
C THR A 7 1.66 -22.03 30.82
N ILE A 8 2.71 -21.41 31.36
CA ILE A 8 2.68 -20.75 32.68
C ILE A 8 1.81 -19.49 32.62
N PHE A 9 1.94 -18.69 31.55
CA PHE A 9 1.09 -17.50 31.35
C PHE A 9 -0.39 -17.84 31.21
N ARG A 10 -0.74 -18.87 30.41
CA ARG A 10 -2.13 -19.34 30.28
C ARG A 10 -2.73 -19.80 31.62
N ARG A 11 -1.92 -20.44 32.47
CA ARG A 11 -2.39 -21.01 33.74
C ARG A 11 -2.57 -19.97 34.84
N ILE A 12 -1.80 -18.89 34.82
CA ILE A 12 -1.88 -17.80 35.81
C ILE A 12 -2.90 -16.73 35.38
N PHE A 13 -3.01 -16.43 34.08
CA PHE A 13 -3.75 -15.26 33.57
C PHE A 13 -4.96 -15.59 32.69
N GLY A 14 -5.22 -16.87 32.38
CA GLY A 14 -6.35 -17.33 31.54
C GLY A 14 -7.75 -17.07 32.11
N ARG A 15 -7.87 -16.33 33.23
CA ARG A 15 -9.15 -15.92 33.83
C ARG A 15 -9.60 -14.51 33.41
N PHE A 16 -8.75 -13.75 32.71
CA PHE A 16 -9.08 -12.41 32.22
C PHE A 16 -8.73 -12.31 30.72
N GLY A 17 -9.73 -12.48 29.85
CA GLY A 17 -9.57 -12.38 28.38
C GLY A 17 -8.97 -11.05 27.87
N ILE A 18 -8.83 -10.05 28.75
CA ILE A 18 -8.12 -8.79 28.53
C ILE A 18 -6.61 -9.03 28.35
N LEU A 19 -6.01 -9.95 29.10
CA LEU A 19 -4.57 -10.24 29.03
C LEU A 19 -4.20 -11.12 27.83
N ASP A 20 -5.09 -12.02 27.42
CA ASP A 20 -4.92 -12.76 26.16
C ASP A 20 -5.00 -11.80 24.97
N ASN A 21 -5.95 -10.86 24.95
CA ASN A 21 -6.04 -9.82 23.91
C ASN A 21 -4.77 -8.96 23.86
N LEU A 22 -4.27 -8.52 25.01
CA LEU A 22 -3.00 -7.78 25.11
C LEU A 22 -1.82 -8.63 24.63
N TYR A 23 -1.76 -9.91 25.02
CA TYR A 23 -0.72 -10.83 24.56
C TYR A 23 -0.75 -10.99 23.04
N TYR A 24 -1.92 -11.17 22.42
CA TYR A 24 -2.03 -11.24 20.95
C TYR A 24 -1.65 -9.92 20.28
N ARG A 25 -2.09 -8.78 20.82
CA ARG A 25 -1.72 -7.44 20.29
C ARG A 25 -0.23 -7.16 20.34
N VAL A 26 0.47 -7.67 21.35
CA VAL A 26 1.93 -7.47 21.50
C VAL A 26 2.72 -8.55 20.77
N SER A 27 2.27 -9.81 20.81
CA SER A 27 3.00 -10.93 20.21
C SER A 27 2.87 -11.01 18.69
N ASP A 28 1.76 -10.54 18.11
CA ASP A 28 1.55 -10.63 16.66
C ASP A 28 2.50 -9.71 15.86
N PRO A 29 2.72 -8.43 16.23
CA PRO A 29 3.74 -7.60 15.60
C PRO A 29 5.16 -8.16 15.76
N ILE A 30 5.50 -8.67 16.95
CA ILE A 30 6.82 -9.29 17.20
C ILE A 30 7.02 -10.51 16.31
N ARG A 31 5.99 -11.37 16.20
CA ARG A 31 6.03 -12.56 15.33
C ARG A 31 6.25 -12.16 13.88
N ARG A 32 5.50 -11.18 13.36
CA ARG A 32 5.62 -10.67 12.00
C ARG A 32 7.02 -10.10 11.70
N VAL A 33 7.55 -9.27 12.60
CA VAL A 33 8.91 -8.74 12.46
C VAL A 33 9.96 -9.87 12.54
N SER A 34 9.75 -10.88 13.38
CA SER A 34 10.69 -12.00 13.52
C SER A 34 10.71 -12.95 12.31
N SER A 35 9.62 -13.04 11.54
CA SER A 35 9.56 -13.80 10.29
C SER A 35 10.15 -13.06 9.09
N ALA A 36 10.59 -11.81 9.27
CA ALA A 36 11.29 -11.09 8.23
C ALA A 36 12.64 -11.74 7.91
N HIS A 37 13.07 -11.62 6.66
CA HIS A 37 14.39 -12.03 6.16
C HIS A 37 15.51 -11.32 6.91
N ARG A 38 15.29 -10.06 7.33
CA ARG A 38 16.22 -9.23 8.10
C ARG A 38 15.54 -8.67 9.35
N PRO A 39 15.22 -9.51 10.35
CA PRO A 39 14.32 -9.14 11.45
C PRO A 39 14.91 -8.04 12.34
N PHE A 40 16.22 -8.06 12.58
CA PHE A 40 16.90 -7.03 13.36
C PHE A 40 16.92 -5.67 12.64
N LYS A 41 17.13 -5.66 11.31
CA LYS A 41 17.08 -4.42 10.51
C LYS A 41 15.68 -3.82 10.51
N VAL A 42 14.65 -4.67 10.33
CA VAL A 42 13.25 -4.24 10.37
C VAL A 42 12.88 -3.70 11.75
N ALA A 43 13.20 -4.44 12.83
CA ALA A 43 12.95 -3.99 14.20
C ALA A 43 13.67 -2.66 14.51
N PHE A 44 14.94 -2.54 14.09
CA PHE A 44 15.73 -1.33 14.23
C PHE A 44 15.08 -0.14 13.50
N ASN A 45 14.64 -0.34 12.26
CA ASN A 45 13.97 0.71 11.46
C ASN A 45 12.60 1.11 12.04
N LEU A 46 11.88 0.17 12.65
CA LEU A 46 10.60 0.46 13.32
C LEU A 46 10.80 1.26 14.62
N ILE A 47 11.87 0.99 15.37
CA ILE A 47 12.07 1.52 16.73
C ILE A 47 12.93 2.79 16.74
N LEU A 48 14.04 2.87 15.99
CA LEU A 48 14.93 4.03 16.04
C LEU A 48 14.40 5.19 15.19
N PRO A 49 14.08 6.34 15.81
CA PRO A 49 13.83 7.58 15.11
C PRO A 49 15.09 8.43 15.23
N LEU A 50 16.06 8.25 14.33
CA LEU A 50 17.23 9.14 14.31
C LEU A 50 17.02 10.30 13.32
N ASN A 51 15.85 10.97 13.37
CA ASN A 51 15.49 12.21 12.64
C ASN A 51 14.55 12.09 11.42
N HIS A 52 13.86 10.97 11.21
CA HIS A 52 12.83 10.87 10.15
C HIS A 52 11.47 10.51 10.75
N THR A 53 10.49 11.41 10.61
CA THR A 53 9.08 11.23 10.99
C THR A 53 8.43 10.03 10.31
N HIS A 54 9.06 9.48 9.26
CA HIS A 54 8.52 8.39 8.47
C HIS A 54 9.44 7.17 8.42
N TYR A 55 8.88 6.00 8.06
CA TYR A 55 9.63 4.76 7.88
C TYR A 55 10.63 4.90 6.72
N PRO A 56 11.89 4.47 6.87
CA PRO A 56 12.94 4.70 5.88
C PRO A 56 12.83 3.74 4.69
N LEU A 57 11.81 3.95 3.85
CA LEU A 57 11.78 3.45 2.48
C LEU A 57 11.83 4.67 1.57
N VAL A 58 12.89 4.76 0.75
CA VAL A 58 13.11 5.90 -0.15
C VAL A 58 12.40 5.56 -1.46
N PRO A 59 11.51 6.42 -1.97
CA PRO A 59 10.85 6.18 -3.26
C PRO A 59 11.82 5.85 -4.41
N ALA A 60 12.99 6.49 -4.42
CA ALA A 60 14.07 6.24 -5.38
C ALA A 60 14.74 4.85 -5.28
N SER A 61 14.49 4.07 -4.23
CA SER A 61 15.01 2.69 -4.11
C SER A 61 14.08 1.62 -4.69
N TYR A 62 12.86 2.00 -5.12
CA TYR A 62 11.97 1.05 -5.79
C TYR A 62 12.47 0.79 -7.22
N PRO A 63 12.37 -0.47 -7.71
CA PRO A 63 12.75 -0.80 -9.07
C PRO A 63 11.92 0.02 -10.07
N LYS A 64 12.52 0.32 -11.23
CA LYS A 64 11.79 1.03 -12.28
C LYS A 64 10.73 0.11 -12.89
N PRO A 65 9.61 0.65 -13.40
CA PRO A 65 8.59 -0.17 -14.02
C PRO A 65 9.12 -1.06 -15.16
N LEU A 66 9.96 -0.51 -16.03
CA LEU A 66 10.56 -1.27 -17.12
C LEU A 66 11.49 -2.39 -16.63
N GLU A 67 12.22 -2.17 -15.52
CA GLU A 67 13.04 -3.22 -14.91
C GLU A 67 12.17 -4.35 -14.36
N VAL A 68 11.03 -4.03 -13.74
CA VAL A 68 10.06 -5.02 -13.25
C VAL A 68 9.38 -5.75 -14.42
N LEU A 69 9.09 -5.06 -15.51
CA LEU A 69 8.52 -5.67 -16.72
C LEU A 69 9.47 -6.69 -17.34
N GLU A 70 10.76 -6.35 -17.44
CA GLU A 70 11.80 -7.27 -17.93
C GLU A 70 12.03 -8.44 -16.95
N ARG A 71 11.93 -8.17 -15.64
CA ARG A 71 12.28 -9.10 -14.56
C ARG A 71 11.24 -9.05 -13.43
N PRO A 72 10.10 -9.75 -13.58
CA PRO A 72 9.00 -9.71 -12.62
C PRO A 72 9.39 -10.11 -11.20
N GLU A 73 10.44 -10.93 -11.02
CA GLU A 73 10.94 -11.33 -9.71
C GLU A 73 11.40 -10.15 -8.84
N LEU A 74 11.79 -9.01 -9.46
CA LEU A 74 12.21 -7.81 -8.73
C LEU A 74 11.09 -7.24 -7.85
N ALA A 75 9.84 -7.35 -8.29
CA ALA A 75 8.70 -6.95 -7.47
C ALA A 75 8.58 -7.84 -6.24
N GLN A 76 8.74 -9.16 -6.41
CA GLN A 76 8.68 -10.10 -5.29
C GLN A 76 9.82 -9.86 -4.29
N GLU A 77 11.02 -9.60 -4.79
CA GLU A 77 12.18 -9.28 -3.97
C GLU A 77 11.97 -7.98 -3.19
N CYS A 78 11.52 -6.92 -3.88
CA CYS A 78 11.30 -5.60 -3.29
C CYS A 78 10.18 -5.62 -2.24
N LEU A 79 9.00 -6.14 -2.58
CA LEU A 79 7.81 -6.05 -1.73
C LEU A 79 7.81 -7.10 -0.61
N HIS A 80 8.21 -8.34 -0.90
CA HIS A 80 8.07 -9.44 0.06
C HIS A 80 9.39 -9.82 0.74
N ARG A 81 10.46 -10.03 -0.03
CA ARG A 81 11.71 -10.60 0.50
C ARG A 81 12.56 -9.61 1.27
N ASP A 82 12.77 -8.41 0.73
CA ASP A 82 13.58 -7.39 1.36
C ASP A 82 12.71 -6.37 2.11
N GLY A 83 11.55 -6.04 1.54
CA GLY A 83 10.59 -5.11 2.13
C GLY A 83 9.80 -5.67 3.31
N HIS A 84 9.52 -6.98 3.35
CA HIS A 84 8.58 -7.61 4.32
C HIS A 84 7.21 -6.93 4.38
N TYR A 85 6.83 -6.25 3.30
CA TYR A 85 5.76 -5.28 3.32
C TYR A 85 4.41 -5.93 3.62
N HIS A 86 4.18 -7.14 3.08
CA HIS A 86 2.94 -7.91 3.28
C HIS A 86 2.59 -8.11 4.76
N GLN A 87 3.60 -8.23 5.62
CA GLN A 87 3.39 -8.34 7.06
C GLN A 87 3.46 -6.98 7.75
N LEU A 88 4.34 -6.09 7.30
CA LEU A 88 4.54 -4.78 7.93
C LEU A 88 3.31 -3.88 7.84
N ARG A 89 2.52 -3.95 6.76
CA ARG A 89 1.28 -3.15 6.61
C ARG A 89 0.26 -3.36 7.74
N SER A 90 0.35 -4.49 8.44
CA SER A 90 -0.49 -4.81 9.62
C SER A 90 0.14 -4.45 10.97
N VAL A 91 1.39 -3.97 10.98
CA VAL A 91 2.10 -3.52 12.18
C VAL A 91 1.79 -2.05 12.42
N ALA A 92 1.13 -1.74 13.54
CA ALA A 92 0.68 -0.37 13.84
C ALA A 92 1.81 0.68 13.77
N LEU A 93 2.99 0.38 14.31
CA LEU A 93 4.14 1.31 14.26
C LEU A 93 4.64 1.58 12.83
N PHE A 94 4.56 0.58 11.94
CA PHE A 94 4.87 0.78 10.54
C PHE A 94 3.82 1.68 9.90
N SER A 95 2.54 1.31 10.06
CA SER A 95 1.39 2.00 9.48
C SER A 95 1.35 3.48 9.89
N LEU A 96 1.58 3.78 11.17
CA LEU A 96 1.65 5.16 11.71
C LEU A 96 2.77 6.01 11.13
N ARG A 97 3.83 5.39 10.59
CA ARG A 97 5.02 6.08 10.06
C ARG A 97 5.09 6.02 8.54
N ASP A 98 4.13 5.38 7.90
CA ASP A 98 4.07 5.27 6.45
C ASP A 98 3.46 6.54 5.83
N THR A 99 3.50 6.64 4.51
CA THR A 99 2.94 7.80 3.80
C THR A 99 2.19 7.39 2.54
N PRO A 100 1.22 8.21 2.09
CA PRO A 100 0.50 7.94 0.85
C PRO A 100 1.44 7.84 -0.34
N ILE A 101 2.47 8.69 -0.41
CA ILE A 101 3.43 8.64 -1.52
C ILE A 101 4.18 7.30 -1.55
N ARG A 102 4.60 6.74 -0.42
CA ARG A 102 5.28 5.43 -0.41
C ARG A 102 4.34 4.29 -0.83
N SER A 103 3.07 4.39 -0.44
CA SER A 103 2.03 3.46 -0.87
C SER A 103 1.84 3.49 -2.39
N LEU A 104 1.86 4.68 -3.01
CA LEU A 104 1.82 4.79 -4.49
C LEU A 104 3.01 4.11 -5.17
N TYR A 105 4.22 4.19 -4.62
CA TYR A 105 5.38 3.49 -5.19
C TYR A 105 5.25 1.97 -5.07
N ARG A 106 4.66 1.46 -3.98
CA ARG A 106 4.37 0.03 -3.85
C ARG A 106 3.28 -0.43 -4.81
N LEU A 107 2.22 0.37 -4.99
CA LEU A 107 1.22 0.15 -6.04
C LEU A 107 1.89 0.13 -7.42
N CYS A 108 2.80 1.07 -7.69
CA CYS A 108 3.51 1.12 -8.96
C CYS A 108 4.29 -0.17 -9.23
N VAL A 109 4.98 -0.72 -8.23
CA VAL A 109 5.66 -2.02 -8.37
C VAL A 109 4.66 -3.16 -8.58
N GLY A 110 3.56 -3.20 -7.81
CA GLY A 110 2.51 -4.21 -7.98
C GLY A 110 1.87 -4.18 -9.37
N VAL A 111 1.54 -2.99 -9.87
CA VAL A 111 1.02 -2.78 -11.24
C VAL A 111 2.06 -3.17 -12.28
N SER A 112 3.33 -2.80 -12.09
CA SER A 112 4.39 -3.15 -13.05
C SER A 112 4.58 -4.67 -13.17
N ALA A 113 4.40 -5.41 -12.07
CA ALA A 113 4.48 -6.86 -12.05
C ALA A 113 3.16 -7.58 -12.40
N GLN A 114 2.08 -6.81 -12.63
CA GLN A 114 0.72 -7.34 -12.76
C GLN A 114 0.32 -8.27 -11.59
N ASP A 115 0.78 -7.94 -10.37
CA ASP A 115 0.40 -8.67 -9.16
C ASP A 115 -0.93 -8.14 -8.63
N HIS A 116 -2.02 -8.73 -9.14
CA HIS A 116 -3.39 -8.41 -8.77
C HIS A 116 -3.65 -8.42 -7.26
N ASN A 117 -3.04 -9.35 -6.53
CA ASN A 117 -3.23 -9.43 -5.08
C ASN A 117 -2.56 -8.26 -4.36
N GLU A 118 -1.34 -7.91 -4.74
CA GLU A 118 -0.65 -6.77 -4.14
C GLU A 118 -1.30 -5.44 -4.51
N ILE A 119 -1.82 -5.29 -5.74
CA ILE A 119 -2.60 -4.12 -6.15
C ILE A 119 -3.83 -3.97 -5.23
N MET A 120 -4.64 -5.01 -5.09
CA MET A 120 -5.83 -5.00 -4.23
C MET A 120 -5.45 -4.68 -2.78
N LEU A 121 -4.46 -5.36 -2.22
CA LEU A 121 -4.12 -5.24 -0.81
C LEU A 121 -3.50 -3.88 -0.46
N GLU A 122 -2.67 -3.32 -1.33
CA GLU A 122 -2.08 -1.99 -1.13
C GLU A 122 -3.11 -0.88 -1.33
N ALA A 123 -3.98 -0.99 -2.33
CA ALA A 123 -5.07 -0.02 -2.53
C ALA A 123 -6.06 -0.06 -1.37
N GLN A 124 -6.35 -1.25 -0.84
CA GLN A 124 -7.13 -1.41 0.38
C GLN A 124 -6.41 -0.80 1.58
N TYR A 125 -5.11 -1.02 1.73
CA TYR A 125 -4.32 -0.38 2.79
C TYR A 125 -4.39 1.14 2.73
N PHE A 126 -4.28 1.74 1.53
CA PHE A 126 -4.48 3.18 1.31
C PHE A 126 -5.89 3.63 1.72
N TRP A 127 -6.93 2.89 1.33
CA TRP A 127 -8.32 3.18 1.67
C TRP A 127 -8.55 3.25 3.20
N HIS A 128 -7.89 2.38 3.97
CA HIS A 128 -8.00 2.35 5.43
C HIS A 128 -7.35 3.56 6.12
N HIS A 129 -6.39 4.24 5.49
CA HIS A 129 -5.80 5.47 6.01
C HIS A 129 -6.68 6.68 5.70
N LYS A 130 -7.64 6.97 6.59
CA LYS A 130 -8.61 8.07 6.40
C LYS A 130 -7.96 9.47 6.31
N ASP A 131 -6.77 9.63 6.87
CA ASP A 131 -5.97 10.86 6.87
C ASP A 131 -5.20 11.06 5.55
N TRP A 132 -5.12 10.02 4.71
CA TRP A 132 -4.45 10.08 3.41
C TRP A 132 -5.41 10.55 2.32
N SER A 133 -5.69 11.86 2.31
CA SER A 133 -6.42 12.49 1.21
C SER A 133 -5.62 12.37 -0.09
N ILE A 134 -6.26 11.90 -1.17
CA ILE A 134 -5.58 11.72 -2.46
C ILE A 134 -5.11 13.09 -2.99
N ARG A 135 -5.93 14.13 -2.85
CA ARG A 135 -5.62 15.51 -3.27
C ARG A 135 -4.30 16.05 -2.70
N ASN A 136 -3.95 15.61 -1.49
CA ASN A 136 -2.80 16.12 -0.74
C ASN A 136 -1.52 15.29 -0.96
N VAL A 137 -1.55 14.26 -1.82
CA VAL A 137 -0.33 13.54 -2.15
C VAL A 137 0.66 14.48 -2.84
N PRO A 138 1.88 14.67 -2.28
CA PRO A 138 2.86 15.57 -2.83
C PRO A 138 3.37 15.05 -4.19
N ASP A 139 3.73 15.99 -5.06
CA ASP A 139 4.37 15.70 -6.34
C ASP A 139 5.72 14.98 -6.12
N PRO A 140 5.88 13.72 -6.58
CA PRO A 140 7.13 12.99 -6.45
C PRO A 140 8.26 13.57 -7.31
N ARG A 141 7.96 14.29 -8.40
CA ARG A 141 8.92 14.74 -9.42
C ARG A 141 9.88 13.63 -9.83
N ASP A 142 9.32 12.46 -10.10
CA ASP A 142 10.12 11.27 -10.36
C ASP A 142 10.91 11.45 -11.66
N SER A 143 12.22 11.18 -11.60
CA SER A 143 13.11 11.31 -12.76
C SER A 143 12.89 10.24 -13.83
N ASP A 144 12.25 9.12 -13.47
CA ASP A 144 11.89 8.07 -14.41
C ASP A 144 10.51 8.38 -15.03
N PRO A 145 10.44 8.69 -16.33
CA PRO A 145 9.21 9.16 -16.95
C PRO A 145 8.09 8.10 -16.92
N VAL A 146 8.44 6.82 -17.09
CA VAL A 146 7.47 5.72 -17.05
C VAL A 146 6.88 5.59 -15.65
N ARG A 147 7.73 5.61 -14.61
CA ARG A 147 7.25 5.59 -13.22
C ARG A 147 6.42 6.82 -12.90
N TYR A 148 6.81 8.00 -13.34
CA TYR A 148 6.05 9.21 -13.08
C TYR A 148 4.65 9.16 -13.73
N ALA A 149 4.58 8.69 -14.98
CA ALA A 149 3.34 8.44 -15.68
C ALA A 149 2.48 7.38 -14.98
N MET A 150 3.07 6.26 -14.52
CA MET A 150 2.36 5.24 -13.76
C MET A 150 1.80 5.77 -12.45
N LEU A 151 2.57 6.52 -11.67
CA LEU A 151 2.12 7.12 -10.41
C LEU A 151 0.91 8.04 -10.65
N ALA A 152 0.95 8.85 -11.71
CA ALA A 152 -0.16 9.72 -12.08
C ALA A 152 -1.42 8.92 -12.46
N SER A 153 -1.27 7.86 -13.28
CA SER A 153 -2.38 6.99 -13.66
C SER A 153 -2.97 6.22 -12.48
N ILE A 154 -2.13 5.72 -11.57
CA ILE A 154 -2.56 5.05 -10.33
C ILE A 154 -3.38 6.00 -9.45
N VAL A 155 -2.97 7.27 -9.35
CA VAL A 155 -3.72 8.26 -8.57
C VAL A 155 -5.11 8.49 -9.16
N GLU A 156 -5.25 8.55 -10.48
CA GLU A 156 -6.56 8.66 -11.14
C GLU A 156 -7.43 7.43 -10.91
N GLU A 157 -6.85 6.22 -11.03
CA GLU A 157 -7.58 4.98 -10.72
C GLU A 157 -8.02 4.89 -9.25
N LEU A 158 -7.19 5.36 -8.31
CA LEU A 158 -7.55 5.43 -6.90
C LEU A 158 -8.72 6.39 -6.67
N VAL A 159 -8.72 7.57 -7.32
CA VAL A 159 -9.83 8.53 -7.23
C VAL A 159 -11.12 7.88 -7.72
N ASP A 160 -11.10 7.25 -8.90
CA ASP A 160 -12.26 6.60 -9.47
C ASP A 160 -12.78 5.46 -8.60
N ALA A 161 -11.88 4.58 -8.13
CA ALA A 161 -12.24 3.48 -7.25
C ALA A 161 -12.79 3.94 -5.89
N PHE A 162 -12.20 5.00 -5.32
CA PHE A 162 -12.61 5.51 -4.01
C PHE A 162 -13.95 6.23 -4.11
N ASN A 163 -14.16 7.03 -5.15
CA ASN A 163 -15.43 7.71 -5.38
C ASN A 163 -16.56 6.72 -5.63
N PHE A 164 -16.31 5.67 -6.43
CA PHE A 164 -17.26 4.58 -6.61
C PHE A 164 -17.68 3.96 -5.26
N LYS A 165 -16.73 3.73 -4.34
CA LYS A 165 -17.05 3.24 -3.00
C LYS A 165 -17.83 4.23 -2.13
N LEU A 166 -17.48 5.51 -2.20
CA LEU A 166 -18.19 6.56 -1.46
C LEU A 166 -19.65 6.67 -1.92
N GLU A 167 -19.89 6.56 -3.23
CA GLU A 167 -21.23 6.52 -3.85
C GLU A 167 -22.04 5.29 -3.39
N LEU A 168 -21.39 4.14 -3.14
CA LEU A 168 -22.02 2.97 -2.53
C LEU A 168 -22.30 3.14 -1.01
N GLY A 169 -21.96 4.30 -0.43
CA GLY A 169 -22.14 4.57 0.99
C GLY A 169 -21.04 4.00 1.88
N LEU A 170 -19.94 3.48 1.31
CA LEU A 170 -18.79 3.02 2.11
C LEU A 170 -18.00 4.22 2.62
N ARG A 171 -17.20 4.01 3.68
CA ARG A 171 -16.42 5.07 4.34
C ARG A 171 -14.99 4.60 4.59
N ARG A 172 -14.05 5.54 4.47
CA ARG A 172 -12.61 5.28 4.68
C ARG A 172 -12.30 5.06 6.15
N GLY A 173 -11.35 4.17 6.43
CA GLY A 173 -10.87 3.87 7.79
C GLY A 173 -11.84 3.15 8.71
N ILE A 174 -13.00 2.70 8.20
CA ILE A 174 -13.97 1.90 8.96
C ILE A 174 -14.08 0.52 8.33
N ALA A 175 -13.86 -0.52 9.12
CA ALA A 175 -13.91 -1.92 8.66
C ALA A 175 -15.34 -2.50 8.63
N VAL A 176 -16.32 -1.81 9.24
CA VAL A 176 -17.69 -2.27 9.43
C VAL A 176 -18.66 -1.21 8.90
N TYR A 177 -19.68 -1.65 8.17
CA TYR A 177 -20.76 -0.77 7.73
C TYR A 177 -21.49 -0.19 8.94
N ASP A 178 -21.39 1.12 9.12
CA ASP A 178 -22.06 1.85 10.20
C ASP A 178 -23.13 2.78 9.60
N ARG A 179 -24.41 2.46 9.83
CA ARG A 179 -25.55 3.19 9.29
C ARG A 179 -25.58 4.66 9.70
N GLU A 180 -25.00 5.01 10.85
CA GLU A 180 -25.00 6.39 11.34
C GLU A 180 -24.01 7.25 10.54
N VAL A 181 -22.86 6.68 10.13
CA VAL A 181 -21.81 7.37 9.35
C VAL A 181 -22.15 7.45 7.84
N VAL A 182 -23.00 6.55 7.35
CA VAL A 182 -23.43 6.51 5.93
C VAL A 182 -24.23 7.76 5.54
N ASN A 183 -24.88 8.44 6.48
CA ASN A 183 -25.68 9.63 6.22
C ASN A 183 -24.88 10.95 6.20
N GLU A 184 -23.58 10.91 6.54
CA GLU A 184 -22.71 12.07 6.39
C GLU A 184 -22.32 12.26 4.93
N GLU A 185 -22.56 13.45 4.37
CA GLU A 185 -22.01 13.84 3.07
C GLU A 185 -20.49 13.93 3.19
N VAL A 186 -19.78 12.99 2.56
CA VAL A 186 -18.31 12.99 2.50
C VAL A 186 -17.88 13.58 1.16
N PRO A 187 -16.95 14.55 1.13
CA PRO A 187 -16.43 15.06 -0.12
C PRO A 187 -15.78 13.94 -0.94
N LEU A 188 -16.08 13.90 -2.24
CA LEU A 188 -15.41 13.00 -3.16
C LEU A 188 -13.91 13.28 -3.21
N GLU A 189 -13.13 12.23 -3.44
CA GLU A 189 -11.70 12.34 -3.69
C GLU A 189 -11.45 13.07 -5.01
N VAL A 190 -10.37 13.84 -5.02
CA VAL A 190 -9.93 14.63 -6.16
C VAL A 190 -8.45 14.37 -6.37
N ARG A 191 -8.02 14.25 -7.62
CA ARG A 191 -6.59 14.12 -7.95
C ARG A 191 -5.80 15.36 -7.50
N PRO A 192 -4.54 15.19 -7.07
CA PRO A 192 -3.60 16.29 -6.93
C PRO A 192 -3.42 17.06 -8.23
N GLU A 193 -3.04 18.32 -8.10
CA GLU A 193 -2.74 19.20 -9.24
C GLU A 193 -1.63 18.63 -10.14
N TRP A 194 -0.59 18.04 -9.56
CA TRP A 194 0.57 17.55 -10.31
C TRP A 194 0.25 16.47 -11.33
N VAL A 195 -0.80 15.68 -11.10
CA VAL A 195 -1.25 14.61 -12.01
C VAL A 195 -1.63 15.16 -13.38
N SER A 196 -2.14 16.40 -13.44
CA SER A 196 -2.52 17.08 -14.67
C SER A 196 -1.32 17.52 -15.52
N TYR A 197 -0.13 17.63 -14.92
CA TYR A 197 1.10 18.01 -15.61
C TYR A 197 1.83 16.80 -16.22
N VAL A 198 1.45 15.58 -15.84
CA VAL A 198 2.10 14.36 -16.31
C VAL A 198 1.53 13.98 -17.67
N GLY A 199 2.33 14.27 -18.70
CA GLY A 199 1.98 14.00 -20.10
C GLY A 199 2.05 12.54 -20.51
N ARG A 200 1.79 12.32 -21.79
CA ARG A 200 1.86 11.02 -22.46
C ARG A 200 3.32 10.61 -22.71
N LEU A 201 3.63 9.32 -22.60
CA LEU A 201 4.93 8.76 -23.00
C LEU A 201 5.05 8.67 -24.52
N ASP A 202 6.26 8.85 -25.04
CA ASP A 202 6.56 8.75 -26.48
C ASP A 202 6.25 7.36 -27.02
N ASP A 203 6.71 6.32 -26.33
CA ASP A 203 6.51 4.93 -26.69
C ASP A 203 5.40 4.26 -25.86
N LEU A 204 4.69 3.31 -26.48
CA LEU A 204 3.70 2.49 -25.79
C LEU A 204 4.40 1.52 -24.84
N VAL A 205 4.06 1.60 -23.55
CA VAL A 205 4.54 0.65 -22.55
C VAL A 205 3.40 -0.30 -22.19
N ASN A 206 3.53 -1.57 -22.57
CA ASN A 206 2.51 -2.58 -22.27
C ASN A 206 3.00 -3.54 -21.18
N PHE A 207 2.33 -3.53 -20.03
CA PHE A 207 2.56 -4.46 -18.93
C PHE A 207 1.68 -5.71 -19.01
N CYS A 208 0.71 -5.75 -19.93
CA CYS A 208 -0.24 -6.84 -20.12
C CYS A 208 0.08 -7.69 -21.35
N GLY A 209 -0.62 -8.82 -21.49
CA GLY A 209 -0.71 -9.55 -22.75
C GLY A 209 -1.50 -8.77 -23.82
N GLU A 210 -1.36 -9.19 -25.09
CA GLU A 210 -1.90 -8.50 -26.28
C GLU A 210 -3.43 -8.23 -26.27
N SER A 211 -4.18 -8.89 -25.39
CA SER A 211 -5.64 -8.77 -25.31
C SER A 211 -6.16 -7.66 -24.41
N ASP A 212 -5.33 -7.12 -23.52
CA ASP A 212 -5.77 -6.09 -22.56
C ASP A 212 -5.62 -4.69 -23.18
N GLN A 213 -6.63 -3.85 -22.99
CA GLN A 213 -6.60 -2.45 -23.42
C GLN A 213 -6.14 -1.53 -22.29
N GLY A 214 -6.09 -2.00 -21.04
CA GLY A 214 -5.81 -1.18 -19.86
C GLY A 214 -6.93 -0.18 -19.57
N SER A 215 -6.83 0.51 -18.44
CA SER A 215 -7.80 1.55 -18.08
C SER A 215 -7.54 2.87 -18.81
N ILE A 216 -8.56 3.74 -18.85
CA ILE A 216 -8.49 5.06 -19.51
C ILE A 216 -7.34 5.90 -18.95
N SER A 217 -7.13 5.90 -17.63
CA SER A 217 -6.07 6.68 -16.97
C SER A 217 -4.68 6.29 -17.45
N PHE A 218 -4.45 4.98 -17.67
CA PHE A 218 -3.19 4.47 -18.21
C PHE A 218 -3.05 4.72 -19.71
N GLN A 219 -4.13 4.51 -20.47
CA GLN A 219 -4.15 4.76 -21.93
C GLN A 219 -3.84 6.22 -22.29
N GLN A 220 -4.32 7.19 -21.50
CA GLN A 220 -4.00 8.60 -21.67
C GLN A 220 -2.49 8.86 -21.67
N ARG A 221 -1.73 8.04 -20.92
CA ARG A 221 -0.28 8.16 -20.78
C ARG A 221 0.52 7.19 -21.66
N ASN A 222 -0.12 6.53 -22.63
CA ASN A 222 0.50 5.51 -23.50
C ASN A 222 0.97 4.26 -22.72
N ILE A 223 0.22 3.87 -21.70
CA ILE A 223 0.49 2.68 -20.88
C ILE A 223 -0.70 1.73 -20.96
N ILE A 224 -0.43 0.43 -21.04
CA ILE A 224 -1.43 -0.63 -20.87
C ILE A 224 -1.06 -1.42 -19.61
N ALA A 225 -1.99 -1.49 -18.66
CA ALA A 225 -1.85 -2.23 -17.41
C ALA A 225 -3.23 -2.69 -16.91
N ASP A 226 -3.34 -3.91 -16.40
CA ASP A 226 -4.56 -4.40 -15.75
C ASP A 226 -4.63 -3.82 -14.34
N VAL A 227 -5.65 -2.99 -14.13
CA VAL A 227 -5.92 -2.29 -12.87
C VAL A 227 -7.32 -2.58 -12.37
N SER A 228 -7.93 -3.68 -12.83
CA SER A 228 -9.27 -4.13 -12.41
C SER A 228 -9.40 -4.27 -10.89
N GLN A 229 -8.31 -4.62 -10.20
CA GLN A 229 -8.28 -4.85 -8.75
C GLN A 229 -8.41 -3.59 -7.90
N PHE A 230 -8.20 -2.39 -8.45
CA PHE A 230 -8.41 -1.15 -7.69
C PHE A 230 -9.85 -1.01 -7.18
N ARG A 231 -10.83 -1.59 -7.88
CA ARG A 231 -12.24 -1.58 -7.47
C ARG A 231 -12.63 -2.69 -6.49
N ASN A 232 -11.75 -3.68 -6.27
CA ASN A 232 -11.99 -4.83 -5.39
C ASN A 232 -11.48 -4.61 -3.95
N ILE A 233 -11.20 -3.36 -3.58
CA ILE A 233 -10.70 -2.96 -2.26
C ILE A 233 -11.75 -3.08 -1.15
#